data_AF-A0A2X2C0Z4-F1
#
_entry.id   AF-A0A2X2C0Z4-F1
#
_cell.length_a   1.000
_cell.length_b   1.000
_cell.length_c   1.000
_cell.angle_alpha   90.00
_cell.angle_beta   90.00
_cell.angle_gamma   90.00
#
_symmetry.space_group_name_H-M   'P 1'
#
loop_
_entity.id
_entity.type
_entity.pdbx_description
1 polymer ?
#
loop_
_entity_poly.entity_id
_entity_poly.type
_entity_poly.pdbx_seq_one_letter_code
_entity_poly.pdbx_strand_id
1 'polypeptide(L)'
;MEILNNETKINCGNYTRQNVEMCLIATRGNGLPRKSASVRQIIYSCLGEHSEKPKEVHHRLEELYGDVPRLELFAREKYGDWDVYGDQAEESIQLI
;
A
#
# COMPACT_ATOMS: atom_id res chain seq x y z
N MET A 1 -25.76 2.70 8.47
CA MET A 1 -24.71 3.40 9.23
C MET A 1 -23.88 2.44 10.06
N GLU A 2 -24.48 1.46 10.74
CA GLU A 2 -23.76 0.48 11.56
C GLU A 2 -22.72 -0.34 10.78
N ILE A 3 -23.11 -0.91 9.64
CA ILE A 3 -22.17 -1.63 8.75
C ILE A 3 -21.02 -0.73 8.32
N LEU A 4 -21.30 0.50 7.88
CA LEU A 4 -20.27 1.44 7.47
C LEU A 4 -19.28 1.72 8.61
N ASN A 5 -19.78 1.91 9.83
CA ASN A 5 -18.92 2.19 10.99
C ASN A 5 -18.03 1.00 11.38
N ASN A 6 -18.50 -0.24 11.19
CA ASN A 6 -17.70 -1.44 11.45
C ASN A 6 -16.59 -1.62 10.40
N GLU A 7 -16.84 -1.22 9.15
CA GLU A 7 -15.88 -1.36 8.05
C GLU A 7 -14.87 -0.21 7.97
N THR A 8 -15.19 0.96 8.54
CA THR A 8 -14.32 2.14 8.50
C THR A 8 -13.38 2.23 9.70
N LYS A 9 -12.09 2.44 9.44
CA LYS A 9 -11.10 2.74 10.48
C LYS A 9 -11.42 4.03 11.22
N ILE A 10 -11.30 4.02 12.54
CA ILE A 10 -11.34 5.21 13.40
C ILE A 10 -10.01 5.30 14.18
N ASN A 11 -9.24 6.33 13.87
CA ASN A 11 -7.97 6.67 14.51
C ASN A 11 -8.11 7.92 15.40
N CYS A 12 -7.03 8.26 16.11
CA CYS A 12 -6.93 9.48 16.88
C CYS A 12 -7.05 10.74 16.00
N GLY A 13 -7.42 11.87 16.59
CA GLY A 13 -7.42 13.16 15.91
C GLY A 13 -7.92 14.27 16.81
N ASN A 14 -7.33 15.46 16.66
CA ASN A 14 -7.55 16.57 17.60
C ASN A 14 -8.91 17.26 17.42
N TYR A 15 -9.41 17.32 16.18
CA TYR A 15 -10.65 18.02 15.82
C TYR A 15 -11.67 17.09 15.13
N THR A 16 -11.19 16.17 14.30
CA THR A 16 -11.99 15.10 13.69
C THR A 16 -11.29 13.76 13.90
N ARG A 17 -12.06 12.67 14.00
CA ARG A 17 -11.48 11.33 14.04
C ARG A 17 -10.92 10.98 12.66
N GLN A 18 -9.65 10.60 12.62
CA GLN A 18 -8.99 10.23 11.36
C GLN A 18 -9.49 8.87 10.89
N ASN A 19 -9.75 8.74 9.59
CA ASN A 19 -10.13 7.46 8.96
C ASN A 19 -9.30 7.14 7.71
N VAL A 20 -8.37 8.03 7.35
CA VAL A 20 -7.47 7.86 6.21
C VAL A 20 -6.09 7.43 6.67
N GLU A 21 -5.45 6.58 5.86
CA GLU A 21 -4.02 6.32 5.92
C GLU A 21 -3.37 6.91 4.66
N MET A 22 -2.39 7.79 4.84
CA MET A 22 -1.75 8.46 3.71
C MET A 22 -0.63 7.58 3.14
N CYS A 23 -0.67 7.35 1.83
CA CYS A 23 0.43 6.78 1.06
C CYS A 23 1.09 7.90 0.24
N LEU A 24 2.36 8.19 0.51
CA LEU A 24 3.10 9.23 -0.20
C LEU A 24 3.88 8.61 -1.35
N ILE A 25 3.80 9.22 -2.54
CA ILE A 25 4.63 8.86 -3.70
C ILE A 25 5.77 9.87 -3.78
N ALA A 26 7.00 9.37 -3.66
CA ALA A 26 8.21 10.16 -3.83
C ALA A 26 9.01 9.66 -5.05
N THR A 27 9.82 10.53 -5.63
CA THR A 27 10.69 10.19 -6.77
C THR A 27 12.14 10.55 -6.45
N ARG A 28 13.08 9.84 -7.10
CA ARG A 28 14.51 10.16 -7.06
C ARG A 28 14.99 10.37 -8.49
N GLY A 29 15.73 11.46 -8.73
CA GLY A 29 16.12 11.85 -10.09
C GLY A 29 14.90 12.11 -10.96
N ASN A 30 14.89 11.56 -12.18
CA ASN A 30 13.74 11.67 -13.08
C ASN A 30 12.57 10.73 -12.73
N GLY A 31 12.76 9.81 -11.77
CA GLY A 31 11.74 8.82 -11.40
C GLY A 31 11.45 7.77 -12.47
N LEU A 32 10.43 6.94 -12.22
CA LEU A 32 9.93 5.96 -13.20
C LEU A 32 8.90 6.62 -14.14
N PRO A 33 8.87 6.24 -15.43
CA PRO A 33 7.87 6.74 -16.35
C PRO A 33 6.47 6.24 -15.93
N ARG A 34 5.54 7.18 -15.73
CA ARG A 34 4.14 6.85 -15.45
C ARG A 34 3.51 6.19 -16.68
N LYS A 35 3.06 4.94 -16.54
CA LYS A 35 2.39 4.16 -17.58
C LYS A 35 0.91 4.48 -17.71
N SER A 36 0.21 4.63 -16.58
CA SER A 36 -1.22 4.92 -16.54
C SER A 36 -1.51 6.23 -15.83
N ALA A 37 -2.30 7.10 -16.47
CA ALA A 37 -2.85 8.30 -15.85
C ALA A 37 -4.27 8.07 -15.28
N SER A 38 -4.85 6.88 -15.48
CA SER A 38 -6.21 6.54 -15.01
C SER A 38 -6.26 6.07 -13.56
N VAL A 39 -5.11 5.72 -12.97
CA VAL A 39 -5.02 5.29 -11.57
C VAL A 39 -5.56 6.38 -10.64
N ARG A 40 -6.64 6.06 -9.92
CA ARG A 40 -7.28 6.99 -8.99
C ARG A 40 -6.46 7.15 -7.71
N GLN A 41 -6.51 8.33 -7.11
CA GLN A 41 -5.77 8.61 -5.87
C GLN A 41 -6.38 7.91 -4.64
N ILE A 42 -7.71 7.85 -4.54
CA ILE A 42 -8.38 7.34 -3.33
C ILE A 42 -8.64 5.84 -3.47
N ILE A 43 -8.22 5.08 -2.47
CA ILE A 43 -8.58 3.67 -2.28
C ILE A 43 -9.63 3.60 -1.16
N TYR A 44 -10.79 3.02 -1.47
CA TYR A 44 -11.78 2.63 -0.48
C TYR A 44 -11.64 1.12 -0.28
N SER A 45 -11.38 0.71 0.96
CA SER A 45 -11.24 -0.69 1.34
C SER A 45 -11.84 -0.89 2.72
N CYS A 46 -12.39 -2.08 2.95
CA CYS A 46 -12.70 -2.56 4.29
C CYS A 46 -11.43 -2.68 5.15
N LEU A 47 -11.62 -2.67 6.47
CA LEU A 47 -10.58 -2.96 7.43
C LEU A 47 -10.11 -4.42 7.29
N GLY A 48 -8.81 -4.60 7.16
CA GLY A 48 -8.16 -5.91 7.28
C GLY A 48 -7.61 -6.15 8.68
N GLU A 49 -6.68 -7.09 8.78
CA GLU A 49 -5.95 -7.42 10.01
C GLU A 49 -5.14 -6.23 10.54
N HIS A 50 -4.66 -6.35 11.79
CA HIS A 50 -3.95 -5.25 12.45
C HIS A 50 -2.77 -4.73 11.60
N SER A 51 -2.87 -3.46 11.19
CA SER A 51 -1.93 -2.74 10.33
C SER A 51 -1.75 -3.31 8.91
N GLU A 52 -2.65 -4.18 8.45
CA GLU A 52 -2.72 -4.63 7.07
C GLU A 52 -3.05 -3.46 6.14
N LYS A 53 -2.34 -3.37 5.02
CA LYS A 53 -2.60 -2.38 3.97
C LYS A 53 -3.44 -3.03 2.87
N PRO A 54 -4.36 -2.29 2.22
CA PRO A 54 -5.18 -2.85 1.15
C PRO A 54 -4.31 -3.36 -0.02
N LYS A 55 -4.55 -4.59 -0.46
CA LYS A 55 -3.87 -5.19 -1.64
C LYS A 55 -4.05 -4.40 -2.93
N GLU A 56 -5.10 -3.58 -3.01
CA GLU A 56 -5.35 -2.62 -4.09
C GLU A 56 -4.15 -1.66 -4.30
N VAL A 57 -3.35 -1.39 -3.26
CA VAL A 57 -2.15 -0.54 -3.39
C VAL A 57 -1.16 -1.17 -4.37
N HIS A 58 -0.90 -2.48 -4.26
CA HIS A 58 0.00 -3.19 -5.17
C HIS A 58 -0.51 -3.15 -6.61
N HIS A 59 -1.78 -3.49 -6.82
CA HIS A 59 -2.41 -3.46 -8.14
C HIS A 59 -2.30 -2.08 -8.80
N ARG A 60 -2.56 -1.00 -8.04
CA ARG A 60 -2.44 0.36 -8.57
C ARG A 60 -1.01 0.75 -8.88
N LEU A 61 -0.03 0.30 -8.10
CA LEU A 61 1.38 0.53 -8.39
C LEU A 61 1.85 -0.26 -9.63
N GLU A 62 1.26 -1.42 -9.88
CA GLU A 62 1.44 -2.19 -11.11
C GLU A 62 0.84 -1.50 -12.34
N GLU A 63 -0.39 -0.98 -12.24
CA GLU A 63 -0.98 -0.19 -13.32
C GLU A 63 -0.21 1.12 -13.56
N LEU A 64 0.24 1.78 -12.47
CA LEU A 64 0.88 3.09 -12.54
C LEU A 64 2.24 3.03 -13.24
N TYR A 65 3.04 1.99 -13.01
CA TYR A 65 4.42 1.90 -13.49
C TYR A 65 4.68 0.74 -14.47
N GLY A 66 3.72 -0.15 -14.68
CA GLY A 66 3.87 -1.32 -15.58
C GLY A 66 4.90 -2.32 -15.06
N ASP A 67 5.44 -3.17 -15.91
CA ASP A 67 6.43 -4.16 -15.47
C ASP A 67 7.79 -3.52 -15.12
N VAL A 68 8.13 -3.48 -13.82
CA VAL A 68 9.38 -2.95 -13.26
C VAL A 68 9.77 -3.79 -12.04
N PRO A 69 11.07 -3.88 -11.69
CA PRO A 69 11.49 -4.48 -10.42
C PRO A 69 10.94 -3.70 -9.23
N ARG A 70 10.51 -4.41 -8.18
CA ARG A 70 9.88 -3.81 -7.00
C ARG A 70 10.38 -4.46 -5.73
N LEU A 71 10.50 -3.65 -4.69
CA LEU A 71 10.83 -4.08 -3.35
C LEU A 71 9.81 -3.52 -2.36
N GLU A 72 9.15 -4.39 -1.60
CA GLU A 72 8.35 -4.01 -0.44
C GLU A 72 9.15 -4.22 0.85
N LEU A 73 9.29 -3.15 1.63
CA LEU A 73 9.99 -3.17 2.91
C LEU A 73 8.99 -3.33 4.06
N PHE A 74 9.42 -4.02 5.11
CA PHE A 74 8.61 -4.38 6.29
C PHE A 74 7.37 -5.21 5.94
N ALA A 75 7.45 -5.98 4.85
CA ALA A 75 6.40 -6.89 4.42
C ALA A 75 6.23 -8.04 5.42
N ARG A 76 5.01 -8.55 5.53
CA ARG A 76 4.70 -9.76 6.32
C ARG A 76 4.41 -10.98 5.45
N GLU A 77 4.20 -10.78 4.16
CA GLU A 77 3.90 -11.84 3.20
C GLU A 77 4.38 -11.43 1.81
N LYS A 78 4.61 -12.42 0.94
CA LYS A 78 4.96 -12.21 -0.46
C LYS A 78 3.76 -11.65 -1.23
N TYR A 79 4.03 -10.80 -2.22
CA TYR A 79 3.03 -10.35 -3.19
C TYR A 79 3.55 -10.54 -4.62
N GLY A 80 3.01 -11.52 -5.35
CA GLY A 80 3.37 -11.79 -6.74
C GLY A 80 4.89 -11.83 -6.95
N ASP A 81 5.36 -11.08 -7.94
CA ASP A 81 6.78 -11.00 -8.31
C ASP A 81 7.56 -9.90 -7.56
N TRP A 82 6.98 -9.27 -6.53
CA TRP A 82 7.68 -8.24 -5.75
C TRP A 82 8.72 -8.88 -4.86
N ASP A 83 9.96 -8.37 -4.88
CA ASP A 83 10.90 -8.67 -3.82
C ASP A 83 10.35 -8.13 -2.50
N VAL A 84 10.53 -8.87 -1.41
CA VAL A 84 10.04 -8.49 -0.10
C VAL A 84 11.17 -8.57 0.90
N TYR A 85 11.21 -7.60 1.81
CA TYR A 85 12.11 -7.60 2.95
C TYR A 85 11.28 -7.34 4.21
N GLY A 86 11.27 -8.28 5.15
CA GLY A 86 10.63 -8.08 6.44
C GLY A 86 10.81 -9.28 7.37
N ASP A 87 10.86 -9.01 8.67
CA ASP A 87 11.16 -10.02 9.69
C ASP A 87 10.10 -11.12 9.82
N GLN A 88 8.92 -10.90 9.25
CA GLN A 88 7.78 -11.82 9.28
C GLN A 88 7.47 -12.44 7.92
N ALA A 89 8.18 -12.04 6.85
CA ALA A 89 7.98 -12.61 5.52
C ALA A 89 8.83 -13.88 5.34
N GLU A 90 8.20 -14.99 4.98
CA GLU A 90 8.89 -16.27 4.76
C GLU A 90 9.94 -16.17 3.63
N GLU A 91 9.66 -15.37 2.61
CA GLU A 91 10.51 -15.16 1.43
C GLU A 91 11.28 -13.82 1.49
N SER A 92 11.64 -13.38 2.70
CA SER A 92 12.41 -12.15 2.89
C SER A 92 13.79 -12.24 2.23
N ILE A 93 14.10 -11.31 1.34
CA ILE A 93 15.41 -11.21 0.68
C ILE A 93 16.49 -10.78 1.68
N GLN A 94 17.75 -11.06 1.36
CA GLN A 94 18.88 -10.52 2.11
C GLN A 94 19.34 -9.20 1.47
N LEU A 95 19.46 -8.14 2.28
CA LEU A 95 20.07 -6.89 1.84
C LEU A 95 21.60 -7.02 1.94
N ILE A 96 22.32 -6.65 0.89
CA ILE A 96 23.79 -6.71 0.78
C ILE A 96 24.39 -5.35 1.13
#